data_AF-A0A954GSP7-F1
#
_entry.id   AF-A0A954GSP7-F1
#
_cell.length_a   1.000
_cell.length_b   1.000
_cell.length_c   1.000
_cell.angle_alpha   90.00
_cell.angle_beta   90.00
_cell.angle_gamma   90.00
#
_symmetry.space_group_name_H-M   'P 1'
#
loop_
_entity.id
_entity.type
_entity.pdbx_description
1 polymer ?
#
loop_
_entity_poly.entity_id
_entity_poly.type
_entity_poly.pdbx_seq_one_letter_code
_entity_poly.pdbx_strand_id
1 'polypeptide(L)'
;HFRIENWDNSVDVPYRVRHGESATFEGLIRKDPKDKEEIVIANMSCNSSRTTGLRPEIIDNLKRQNPDLLFFAGDQTYRHTEHTAGWIEFGLQFRDVLRDRPAICIPDDHDVGQPNLWGENGKISTEKGNSDGGYFYPVDYVNMVQRQQTSHLPDCPDPAPVERDITVYFTRLRVGGIDFAILEDRKFKTGPMGKIPQMGPRPDHINDPSYDPKTIDLPNLKLLGDRQLKFLDEWNTDWSGAEIKAVLSQTAFCGAVHMHGSENGRLLADLDCNGWPQTGRDKALEAIRRSWAVHLCGDQHLAVVVKHGIDEFSDGPYGFTSPALVNTIYGRWWHPEDEKPGPNPVAGSPLPWTGDFKDGLGNRISMMAYANPPNVKDEMQRGDGYGLVRFNKKDGTIRIECWPRFSDSSKGDAEQFSGWPMTVNVRDNDGRKATGYLPTLTCSNAEHPVVQVTDESNGEVLYTVRVREQSFTPPVYSAGPFTIRVGKDAPSQELANGVEPQKQLGATKREFQLK
;
A
#
# COMPACT_ATOMS: atom_id res chain seq x y z
N HIS A 1 6.04 22.47 -15.18
CA HIS A 1 5.58 22.19 -13.81
C HIS A 1 5.79 23.44 -12.99
N PHE A 2 5.00 23.65 -11.92
CA PHE A 2 5.21 24.73 -10.96
C PHE A 2 5.72 24.10 -9.66
N ARG A 3 6.80 24.66 -9.09
CA ARG A 3 7.32 24.29 -7.78
C ARG A 3 7.48 25.58 -6.97
N ILE A 4 6.91 25.59 -5.77
CA ILE A 4 7.00 26.72 -4.85
C ILE A 4 7.73 26.20 -3.62
N GLU A 5 8.96 26.66 -3.43
CA GLU A 5 9.78 26.28 -2.29
C GLU A 5 9.56 27.23 -1.12
N ASN A 6 9.80 26.74 0.10
CA ASN A 6 9.67 27.51 1.33
C ASN A 6 8.28 28.17 1.52
N TRP A 7 7.23 27.51 1.01
CA TRP A 7 5.85 27.98 1.20
C TRP A 7 5.39 27.71 2.64
N ASP A 8 4.59 28.62 3.19
CA ASP A 8 4.02 28.46 4.53
C ASP A 8 2.82 27.51 4.49
N ASN A 9 3.04 26.27 4.94
CA ASN A 9 2.00 25.24 4.99
C ASN A 9 1.08 25.32 6.21
N SER A 10 1.20 26.36 7.05
CA SER A 10 0.35 26.52 8.24
C SER A 10 -1.00 27.20 7.96
N VAL A 11 -1.16 27.78 6.77
CA VAL A 11 -2.36 28.50 6.35
C VAL A 11 -2.89 27.99 5.01
N ASP A 12 -4.21 28.08 4.84
CA ASP A 12 -4.82 27.76 3.55
C ASP A 12 -4.49 28.88 2.55
N VAL A 13 -4.04 28.51 1.34
CA VAL A 13 -3.60 29.46 0.31
C VAL A 13 -4.45 29.30 -0.94
N PRO A 14 -5.31 30.28 -1.30
CA PRO A 14 -6.04 30.22 -2.56
C PRO A 14 -5.06 30.37 -3.73
N TYR A 15 -5.28 29.59 -4.79
CA TYR A 15 -4.47 29.68 -6.00
C TYR A 15 -5.35 29.80 -7.25
N ARG A 16 -4.72 30.27 -8.33
CA ARG A 16 -5.30 30.29 -9.67
C ARG A 16 -4.23 29.95 -10.70
N VAL A 17 -4.52 28.99 -11.55
CA VAL A 17 -3.74 28.67 -12.77
C VAL A 17 -4.42 29.35 -13.96
N ARG A 18 -3.63 29.95 -14.85
CA ARG A 18 -4.13 30.63 -16.06
C ARG A 18 -3.46 30.09 -17.31
N HIS A 19 -4.25 29.92 -18.37
CA HIS A 19 -3.74 29.70 -19.72
C HIS A 19 -4.31 30.80 -20.65
N GLY A 20 -3.51 31.83 -20.92
CA GLY A 20 -3.99 33.06 -21.56
C GLY A 20 -4.86 33.92 -20.65
N GLU A 21 -5.66 34.82 -21.23
CA GLU A 21 -6.43 35.79 -20.45
C GLU A 21 -7.66 35.19 -19.76
N SER A 22 -8.43 34.35 -20.47
CA SER A 22 -9.77 33.92 -20.06
C SER A 22 -9.83 32.53 -19.43
N ALA A 23 -8.88 31.62 -19.72
CA ALA A 23 -8.93 30.27 -19.15
C ALA A 23 -8.28 30.28 -17.76
N THR A 24 -9.12 30.09 -16.73
CA THR A 24 -8.70 30.11 -15.32
C THR A 24 -9.20 28.87 -14.60
N PHE A 25 -8.35 28.30 -13.74
CA PHE A 25 -8.72 27.24 -12.81
C PHE A 25 -8.29 27.67 -11.40
N GLU A 26 -9.24 27.72 -10.47
CA GLU A 26 -9.02 28.19 -9.10
C GLU A 26 -9.08 27.02 -8.12
N GLY A 27 -8.41 27.14 -6.99
CA GLY A 27 -8.44 26.13 -5.95
C GLY A 27 -7.83 26.62 -4.65
N LEU A 28 -7.59 25.69 -3.75
CA LEU A 28 -7.05 25.96 -2.42
C LEU A 28 -5.91 25.00 -2.13
N ILE A 29 -4.72 25.49 -1.86
CA ILE A 29 -3.70 24.66 -1.23
C ILE A 29 -4.07 24.62 0.25
N ARG A 30 -4.58 23.48 0.72
CA ARG A 30 -4.91 23.30 2.14
C ARG A 30 -3.65 23.36 2.99
N LYS A 31 -3.76 23.97 4.17
CA LYS A 31 -2.75 23.86 5.21
C LYS A 31 -2.55 22.40 5.62
N ASP A 32 -1.35 22.10 6.09
CA ASP A 32 -1.05 20.78 6.65
C ASP A 32 -1.94 20.51 7.88
N PRO A 33 -2.77 19.46 7.88
CA PRO A 33 -3.73 19.18 8.95
C PRO A 33 -3.08 18.57 10.22
N LYS A 34 -1.86 18.98 10.57
CA LYS A 34 -1.08 18.43 11.69
C LYS A 34 -1.80 18.49 13.05
N ASP A 35 -2.71 19.44 13.23
CA ASP A 35 -3.46 19.63 14.48
C ASP A 35 -4.73 18.74 14.56
N LYS A 36 -5.15 18.09 13.46
CA LYS A 36 -6.28 17.15 13.50
C LYS A 36 -5.88 15.88 14.26
N GLU A 37 -6.77 15.34 15.09
CA GLU A 37 -6.53 14.03 15.73
C GLU A 37 -6.61 12.88 14.71
N GLU A 38 -7.50 12.99 13.72
CA GLU A 38 -7.72 12.00 12.66
C GLU A 38 -7.34 12.57 11.29
N ILE A 39 -6.53 11.81 10.55
CA ILE A 39 -6.17 12.08 9.15
C ILE A 39 -6.83 11.05 8.24
N VAL A 40 -7.49 11.51 7.18
CA VAL A 40 -8.28 10.66 6.29
C VAL A 40 -7.67 10.62 4.89
N ILE A 41 -7.45 9.43 4.34
CA ILE A 41 -6.95 9.24 2.97
C ILE A 41 -7.99 8.49 2.15
N ALA A 42 -8.24 8.95 0.93
CA ALA A 42 -8.99 8.17 -0.05
C ALA A 42 -8.04 7.27 -0.85
N ASN A 43 -8.25 5.95 -0.79
CA ASN A 43 -7.50 4.96 -1.56
C ASN A 43 -8.29 4.55 -2.79
N MET A 44 -7.75 4.80 -3.98
CA MET A 44 -8.44 4.64 -5.26
C MET A 44 -7.51 4.08 -6.33
N SER A 45 -8.04 3.31 -7.27
CA SER A 45 -7.29 2.80 -8.42
C SER A 45 -8.24 2.44 -9.57
N CYS A 46 -7.70 2.09 -10.73
CA CYS A 46 -8.43 1.36 -11.79
C CYS A 46 -9.70 2.06 -12.26
N ASN A 47 -9.53 3.14 -13.02
CA ASN A 47 -10.61 3.95 -13.57
C ASN A 47 -10.87 3.62 -15.05
N SER A 48 -11.67 2.57 -15.30
CA SER A 48 -11.92 2.10 -16.66
C SER A 48 -12.38 3.19 -17.64
N SER A 49 -11.73 3.24 -18.81
CA SER A 49 -12.09 4.14 -19.92
C SER A 49 -13.35 3.71 -20.70
N ARG A 50 -13.93 2.53 -20.40
CA ARG A 50 -15.20 2.09 -21.04
C ARG A 50 -16.42 2.85 -20.50
N THR A 51 -16.29 3.46 -19.32
CA THR A 51 -17.30 4.35 -18.75
C THR A 51 -16.79 5.79 -18.82
N THR A 52 -17.27 6.51 -19.82
CA THR A 52 -16.89 7.91 -20.05
C THR A 52 -17.64 8.86 -19.11
N GLY A 53 -17.22 10.12 -19.04
CA GLY A 53 -17.90 11.17 -18.27
C GLY A 53 -17.45 11.25 -16.82
N LEU A 54 -18.15 12.06 -16.03
CA LEU A 54 -17.82 12.35 -14.63
C LEU A 54 -18.06 11.14 -13.70
N ARG A 55 -17.68 11.28 -12.43
CA ARG A 55 -17.93 10.31 -11.35
C ARG A 55 -18.78 10.94 -10.23
N PRO A 56 -19.97 11.48 -10.51
CA PRO A 56 -20.67 12.36 -9.59
C PRO A 56 -20.92 11.73 -8.22
N GLU A 57 -21.28 10.45 -8.16
CA GLU A 57 -21.55 9.75 -6.90
C GLU A 57 -20.30 9.66 -6.01
N ILE A 58 -19.17 9.25 -6.60
CA ILE A 58 -17.87 9.19 -5.91
C ILE A 58 -17.43 10.60 -5.49
N ILE A 59 -17.56 11.58 -6.39
CA ILE A 59 -17.15 12.97 -6.12
C ILE A 59 -17.98 13.60 -4.99
N ASP A 60 -19.30 13.38 -4.97
CA ASP A 60 -20.18 13.90 -3.93
C ASP A 60 -19.88 13.25 -2.57
N ASN A 61 -19.62 11.95 -2.55
CA ASN A 61 -19.20 11.28 -1.32
C ASN A 61 -17.83 11.75 -0.84
N LEU A 62 -16.82 11.87 -1.71
CA LEU A 62 -15.50 12.38 -1.33
C LEU A 62 -15.59 13.84 -0.83
N LYS A 63 -16.43 14.68 -1.43
CA LYS A 63 -16.68 16.04 -0.93
C LYS A 63 -17.29 16.02 0.49
N ARG A 64 -18.23 15.12 0.74
CA ARG A 64 -18.92 14.97 2.05
C ARG A 64 -18.00 14.38 3.13
N GLN A 65 -17.30 13.29 2.81
CA GLN A 65 -16.39 12.59 3.72
C GLN A 65 -15.08 13.35 3.94
N ASN A 66 -14.76 14.26 3.01
CA ASN A 66 -13.69 15.24 3.09
C ASN A 66 -12.32 14.66 3.48
N PRO A 67 -11.74 13.75 2.66
CA PRO A 67 -10.41 13.24 2.92
C PRO A 67 -9.38 14.38 2.87
N ASP A 68 -8.33 14.22 3.66
CA ASP A 68 -7.20 15.14 3.76
C ASP A 68 -6.17 14.89 2.64
N LEU A 69 -6.12 13.65 2.12
CA LEU A 69 -5.22 13.24 1.03
C LEU A 69 -5.96 12.30 0.07
N LEU A 70 -5.69 12.43 -1.23
CA LEU A 70 -6.16 11.50 -2.25
C LEU A 70 -4.98 10.62 -2.69
N PHE A 71 -5.16 9.31 -2.76
CA PHE A 71 -4.18 8.38 -3.31
C PHE A 71 -4.80 7.63 -4.48
N PHE A 72 -4.17 7.76 -5.64
CA PHE A 72 -4.47 7.02 -6.86
C PHE A 72 -3.33 6.03 -7.12
N ALA A 73 -3.57 4.76 -6.83
CA ALA A 73 -2.57 3.70 -6.81
C ALA A 73 -2.11 3.21 -8.19
N GLY A 74 -2.73 3.69 -9.28
CA GLY A 74 -2.46 3.20 -10.63
C GLY A 74 -3.72 3.12 -11.46
N ASP A 75 -3.54 2.92 -12.75
CA ASP A 75 -4.59 2.76 -13.74
C ASP A 75 -5.57 3.95 -13.75
N GLN A 76 -5.01 5.16 -13.65
CA GLN A 76 -5.80 6.38 -13.78
C GLN A 76 -6.40 6.45 -15.19
N THR A 77 -5.73 5.86 -16.19
CA THR A 77 -6.23 5.74 -17.56
C THR A 77 -5.91 4.39 -18.21
N TYR A 78 -6.90 3.81 -18.90
CA TYR A 78 -6.74 2.62 -19.75
C TYR A 78 -6.57 2.99 -21.24
N ARG A 79 -6.28 4.26 -21.56
CA ARG A 79 -5.96 4.69 -22.93
C ARG A 79 -4.50 4.39 -23.25
N HIS A 80 -4.22 3.13 -23.62
CA HIS A 80 -2.86 2.60 -23.73
C HIS A 80 -1.94 3.31 -24.73
N THR A 81 -2.49 3.98 -25.75
CA THR A 81 -1.71 4.70 -26.78
C THR A 81 -2.00 6.20 -26.82
N GLU A 82 -2.93 6.69 -25.99
CA GLU A 82 -3.38 8.08 -25.96
C GLU A 82 -3.26 8.66 -24.53
N HIS A 83 -2.16 8.38 -23.85
CA HIS A 83 -2.00 8.68 -22.42
C HIS A 83 -2.33 10.13 -22.05
N THR A 84 -1.85 11.12 -22.83
CA THR A 84 -2.14 12.54 -22.52
C THR A 84 -3.64 12.86 -22.57
N ALA A 85 -4.39 12.27 -23.52
CA ALA A 85 -5.84 12.44 -23.57
C ALA A 85 -6.51 11.78 -22.36
N GLY A 86 -6.05 10.58 -21.98
CA GLY A 86 -6.52 9.88 -20.78
C GLY A 86 -6.23 10.64 -19.49
N TRP A 87 -5.05 11.24 -19.37
CA TRP A 87 -4.66 12.05 -18.22
C TRP A 87 -5.52 13.34 -18.09
N ILE A 88 -5.85 13.98 -19.22
CA ILE A 88 -6.78 15.11 -19.24
C ILE A 88 -8.19 14.66 -18.84
N GLU A 89 -8.66 13.51 -19.34
CA GLU A 89 -9.96 12.93 -18.97
C GLU A 89 -10.04 12.66 -17.46
N PHE A 90 -9.02 12.01 -16.90
CA PHE A 90 -8.89 11.79 -15.45
C PHE A 90 -8.92 13.12 -14.68
N GLY A 91 -8.12 14.10 -15.11
CA GLY A 91 -8.10 15.43 -14.51
C GLY A 91 -9.48 16.09 -14.52
N LEU A 92 -10.24 15.99 -15.62
CA LEU A 92 -11.61 16.52 -15.72
C LEU A 92 -12.59 15.79 -14.81
N GLN A 93 -12.46 14.47 -14.66
CA GLN A 93 -13.32 13.63 -13.81
C GLN A 93 -13.19 13.98 -12.33
N PHE A 94 -11.97 14.25 -11.87
CA PHE A 94 -11.66 14.46 -10.45
C PHE A 94 -11.30 15.90 -10.09
N ARG A 95 -11.35 16.84 -11.04
CA ARG A 95 -10.96 18.27 -10.83
C ARG A 95 -11.56 18.90 -9.59
N ASP A 96 -12.81 18.54 -9.26
CA ASP A 96 -13.56 19.15 -8.16
C ASP A 96 -12.98 18.80 -6.79
N VAL A 97 -12.35 17.63 -6.64
CA VAL A 97 -11.66 17.21 -5.42
C VAL A 97 -10.15 17.44 -5.50
N LEU A 98 -9.57 17.41 -6.71
CA LEU A 98 -8.15 17.72 -6.93
C LEU A 98 -7.83 19.21 -6.75
N ARG A 99 -8.83 20.10 -6.85
CA ARG A 99 -8.58 21.55 -6.72
C ARG A 99 -8.19 21.97 -5.32
N ASP A 100 -8.51 21.17 -4.30
CA ASP A 100 -8.29 21.54 -2.91
C ASP A 100 -7.66 20.44 -2.03
N ARG A 101 -7.61 19.19 -2.47
CA ARG A 101 -6.95 18.12 -1.71
C ARG A 101 -5.62 17.75 -2.35
N PRO A 102 -4.53 17.65 -1.59
CA PRO A 102 -3.29 17.09 -2.11
C PRO A 102 -3.56 15.67 -2.63
N ALA A 103 -2.84 15.28 -3.68
CA ALA A 103 -3.00 13.99 -4.32
C ALA A 103 -1.64 13.32 -4.56
N ILE A 104 -1.57 12.03 -4.27
CA ILE A 104 -0.51 11.13 -4.71
C ILE A 104 -1.07 10.36 -5.89
N CYS A 105 -0.38 10.40 -7.04
CA CYS A 105 -0.66 9.56 -8.19
C CYS A 105 0.62 8.81 -8.53
N ILE A 106 0.51 7.51 -8.77
CA ILE A 106 1.60 6.68 -9.25
C ILE A 106 1.09 5.86 -10.46
N PRO A 107 1.90 5.68 -11.52
CA PRO A 107 1.51 4.84 -12.64
C PRO A 107 1.54 3.35 -12.27
N ASP A 108 0.61 2.60 -12.86
CA ASP A 108 0.69 1.15 -13.01
C ASP A 108 0.79 0.77 -14.51
N ASP A 109 0.64 -0.51 -14.81
CA ASP A 109 0.80 -1.10 -16.12
C ASP A 109 -0.06 -0.46 -17.22
N HIS A 110 -1.35 -0.22 -17.01
CA HIS A 110 -2.21 0.34 -18.05
C HIS A 110 -1.91 1.81 -18.35
N ASP A 111 -1.34 2.54 -17.40
CA ASP A 111 -0.94 3.93 -17.62
C ASP A 111 0.24 4.05 -18.58
N VAL A 112 1.21 3.12 -18.48
CA VAL A 112 2.32 2.99 -19.44
C VAL A 112 1.92 2.20 -20.70
N GLY A 113 0.63 1.87 -20.83
CA GLY A 113 0.04 1.24 -22.01
C GLY A 113 0.26 -0.26 -22.11
N GLN A 114 0.53 -0.91 -20.98
CA GLN A 114 0.81 -2.34 -20.91
C GLN A 114 -0.36 -3.11 -20.29
N PRO A 115 -0.57 -4.38 -20.67
CA PRO A 115 -1.56 -5.24 -20.01
C PRO A 115 -1.12 -5.75 -18.65
N ASN A 116 0.20 -5.77 -18.41
CA ASN A 116 0.91 -6.19 -17.20
C ASN A 116 2.26 -5.45 -17.16
N LEU A 117 2.81 -5.18 -15.96
CA LEU A 117 4.13 -4.53 -15.82
C LEU A 117 5.05 -5.27 -14.85
N TRP A 118 6.10 -5.88 -15.40
CA TRP A 118 7.31 -6.26 -14.68
C TRP A 118 8.43 -5.39 -15.23
N GLY A 119 8.83 -4.35 -14.51
CA GLY A 119 9.71 -3.32 -15.06
C GLY A 119 11.13 -3.82 -15.36
N GLU A 120 11.56 -4.94 -14.76
CA GLU A 120 12.88 -5.58 -14.95
C GLU A 120 14.00 -4.54 -15.05
N ASN A 121 14.03 -3.60 -14.11
CA ASN A 121 15.05 -2.54 -14.03
C ASN A 121 15.18 -1.69 -15.32
N GLY A 122 14.10 -1.52 -16.07
CA GLY A 122 14.07 -0.68 -17.27
C GLY A 122 14.39 -1.39 -18.58
N LYS A 123 14.51 -2.73 -18.59
CA LYS A 123 14.78 -3.53 -19.80
C LYS A 123 13.81 -3.21 -20.96
N ILE A 124 14.20 -3.52 -22.20
CA ILE A 124 13.26 -3.61 -23.33
C ILE A 124 12.46 -4.91 -23.20
N SER A 125 11.14 -4.80 -23.20
CA SER A 125 10.27 -5.95 -23.45
C SER A 125 9.97 -6.06 -24.94
N THR A 126 10.01 -7.28 -25.45
CA THR A 126 9.70 -7.62 -26.85
C THR A 126 8.42 -8.43 -26.99
N GLU A 127 7.85 -8.90 -25.87
CA GLU A 127 6.65 -9.71 -25.84
C GLU A 127 5.40 -8.87 -25.61
N LYS A 128 4.32 -9.18 -26.35
CA LYS A 128 3.06 -8.43 -26.27
C LYS A 128 2.43 -8.42 -24.87
N GLY A 129 2.67 -9.50 -24.10
CA GLY A 129 2.15 -9.66 -22.74
C GLY A 129 3.09 -9.17 -21.64
N ASN A 130 4.25 -8.59 -21.99
CA ASN A 130 5.31 -8.16 -21.06
C ASN A 130 5.96 -9.22 -20.17
N SER A 131 5.63 -10.50 -20.31
CA SER A 131 6.13 -11.49 -19.36
C SER A 131 7.64 -11.71 -19.45
N ASP A 132 8.33 -11.23 -20.50
CA ASP A 132 9.80 -11.18 -20.59
C ASP A 132 10.45 -10.03 -19.80
N GLY A 133 9.63 -9.16 -19.18
CA GLY A 133 10.03 -8.02 -18.37
C GLY A 133 10.55 -6.83 -19.18
N GLY A 134 10.28 -5.64 -18.68
CA GLY A 134 10.68 -4.36 -19.24
C GLY A 134 9.50 -3.48 -19.67
N TYR A 135 9.82 -2.61 -20.63
CA TYR A 135 8.90 -1.67 -21.26
C TYR A 135 8.93 -1.83 -22.79
N PHE A 136 7.75 -1.96 -23.43
CA PHE A 136 7.65 -2.04 -24.90
C PHE A 136 7.79 -0.67 -25.58
N TYR A 137 7.24 0.36 -24.94
CA TYR A 137 7.23 1.69 -25.52
C TYR A 137 8.59 2.38 -25.39
N PRO A 138 8.89 3.36 -26.27
CA PRO A 138 10.11 4.15 -26.18
C PRO A 138 10.29 4.82 -24.81
N VAL A 139 11.54 4.97 -24.37
CA VAL A 139 11.91 5.59 -23.09
C VAL A 139 11.27 6.96 -22.90
N ASP A 140 11.27 7.79 -23.95
CA ASP A 140 10.67 9.13 -23.90
C ASP A 140 9.18 9.10 -23.59
N TYR A 141 8.46 8.10 -24.07
CA TYR A 141 7.04 7.89 -23.74
C TYR A 141 6.87 7.47 -22.28
N VAL A 142 7.65 6.47 -21.82
CA VAL A 142 7.59 6.01 -20.41
C VAL A 142 7.91 7.16 -19.45
N ASN A 143 8.96 7.93 -19.73
CA ASN A 143 9.34 9.10 -18.93
C ASN A 143 8.30 10.22 -19.01
N MET A 144 7.61 10.40 -20.15
CA MET A 144 6.49 11.35 -20.26
C MET A 144 5.32 10.94 -19.36
N VAL A 145 4.92 9.66 -19.40
CA VAL A 145 3.85 9.10 -18.55
C VAL A 145 4.19 9.32 -17.08
N GLN A 146 5.38 8.89 -16.65
CA GLN A 146 5.84 9.07 -15.28
C GLN A 146 5.81 10.55 -14.88
N ARG A 147 6.40 11.44 -15.70
CA ARG A 147 6.39 12.88 -15.41
C ARG A 147 4.98 13.45 -15.25
N GLN A 148 4.04 13.06 -16.10
CA GLN A 148 2.65 13.55 -16.01
C GLN A 148 1.98 13.12 -14.71
N GLN A 149 2.29 11.92 -14.23
CA GLN A 149 1.68 11.30 -13.07
C GLN A 149 2.39 11.60 -11.74
N THR A 150 3.70 11.86 -11.74
CA THR A 150 4.50 11.86 -10.50
C THR A 150 5.33 13.13 -10.27
N SER A 151 5.32 14.10 -11.20
CA SER A 151 6.14 15.33 -11.04
C SER A 151 5.77 16.23 -9.86
N HIS A 152 4.62 15.98 -9.22
CA HIS A 152 4.19 16.65 -7.99
C HIS A 152 4.60 15.93 -6.71
N LEU A 153 5.16 14.72 -6.80
CA LEU A 153 5.69 14.00 -5.65
C LEU A 153 6.98 14.69 -5.16
N PRO A 154 7.33 14.52 -3.87
CA PRO A 154 8.66 14.90 -3.39
C PRO A 154 9.77 14.22 -4.17
N ASP A 155 10.95 14.84 -4.20
CA ASP A 155 12.08 14.30 -4.96
C ASP A 155 12.43 12.88 -4.49
N CYS A 156 12.79 12.01 -5.42
CA CYS A 156 13.26 10.66 -5.11
C CYS A 156 14.58 10.75 -4.32
N PRO A 157 14.72 10.04 -3.18
CA PRO A 157 15.95 10.08 -2.38
C PRO A 157 17.15 9.45 -3.10
N ASP A 158 16.90 8.64 -4.13
CA ASP A 158 17.91 8.10 -5.04
C ASP A 158 17.41 8.27 -6.49
N PRO A 159 17.65 9.43 -7.13
CA PRO A 159 17.03 9.78 -8.41
C PRO A 159 17.75 9.18 -9.63
N ALA A 160 18.76 8.32 -9.45
CA ALA A 160 19.47 7.72 -10.57
C ALA A 160 18.49 6.92 -11.45
N PRO A 161 18.50 7.11 -12.79
CA PRO A 161 17.62 6.33 -13.64
C PRO A 161 18.00 4.84 -13.60
N VAL A 162 17.04 3.99 -13.96
CA VAL A 162 17.33 2.58 -14.24
C VAL A 162 17.86 2.44 -15.67
N GLU A 163 17.92 1.21 -16.21
CA GLU A 163 18.44 0.99 -17.56
C GLU A 163 17.70 1.83 -18.61
N ARG A 164 18.44 2.20 -19.67
CA ARG A 164 17.96 3.03 -20.79
C ARG A 164 17.47 4.40 -20.36
N ASP A 165 17.97 4.95 -19.26
CA ASP A 165 17.62 6.27 -18.75
C ASP A 165 16.12 6.45 -18.39
N ILE A 166 15.47 5.34 -18.00
CA ILE A 166 14.11 5.41 -17.46
C ILE A 166 14.17 5.96 -16.04
N THR A 167 13.41 7.02 -15.78
CA THR A 167 13.38 7.73 -14.50
C THR A 167 12.73 6.90 -13.38
N VAL A 168 12.98 7.31 -12.14
CA VAL A 168 12.40 6.76 -10.90
C VAL A 168 11.72 7.87 -10.10
N TYR A 169 10.74 7.53 -9.27
CA TYR A 169 9.91 8.42 -8.47
C TYR A 169 9.62 7.92 -7.04
N PHE A 170 10.06 6.73 -6.62
CA PHE A 170 9.83 6.26 -5.24
C PHE A 170 10.32 7.30 -4.23
N THR A 171 9.53 7.59 -3.22
CA THR A 171 9.79 8.69 -2.28
C THR A 171 8.90 8.56 -1.05
N ARG A 172 8.79 9.60 -0.23
CA ARG A 172 7.81 9.70 0.85
C ARG A 172 7.09 11.04 0.86
N LEU A 173 5.88 11.06 1.40
CA LEU A 173 5.15 12.31 1.69
C LEU A 173 4.63 12.27 3.13
N ARG A 174 4.75 13.40 3.84
CA ARG A 174 4.16 13.57 5.19
C ARG A 174 2.98 14.52 5.12
N VAL A 175 1.83 14.11 5.64
CA VAL A 175 0.62 14.94 5.74
C VAL A 175 -0.06 14.67 7.07
N GLY A 176 -0.29 15.71 7.87
CA GLY A 176 -1.05 15.62 9.11
C GLY A 176 -0.39 14.78 10.20
N GLY A 177 0.91 14.50 10.11
CA GLY A 177 1.61 13.56 10.98
C GLY A 177 1.53 12.09 10.54
N ILE A 178 0.98 11.79 9.36
CA ILE A 178 1.09 10.47 8.73
C ILE A 178 2.19 10.53 7.69
N ASP A 179 3.07 9.55 7.69
CA ASP A 179 4.20 9.46 6.79
C ASP A 179 4.05 8.28 5.84
N PHE A 180 3.90 8.59 4.57
CA PHE A 180 3.61 7.65 3.49
C PHE A 180 4.89 7.32 2.73
N ALA A 181 5.37 6.08 2.81
CA ALA A 181 6.34 5.59 1.83
C ALA A 181 5.60 5.29 0.52
N ILE A 182 6.07 5.85 -0.58
CA ILE A 182 5.50 5.72 -1.93
C ILE A 182 6.44 4.86 -2.75
N LEU A 183 5.97 3.67 -3.12
CA LEU A 183 6.77 2.66 -3.82
C LEU A 183 6.58 2.70 -5.33
N GLU A 184 7.57 2.13 -6.00
CA GLU A 184 7.60 1.75 -7.41
C GLU A 184 7.65 0.23 -7.51
N ASP A 185 6.61 -0.45 -7.04
CA ASP A 185 6.65 -1.91 -6.86
C ASP A 185 6.76 -2.68 -8.20
N ARG A 186 6.32 -2.07 -9.31
CA ARG A 186 6.47 -2.59 -10.67
C ARG A 186 7.88 -2.39 -11.25
N LYS A 187 8.59 -1.32 -10.89
CA LYS A 187 9.81 -0.84 -11.60
C LYS A 187 10.94 -1.86 -11.66
N PHE A 188 11.17 -2.56 -10.56
CA PHE A 188 12.29 -3.49 -10.39
C PHE A 188 11.86 -4.95 -10.46
N LYS A 189 10.56 -5.20 -10.54
CA LYS A 189 9.99 -6.54 -10.50
C LYS A 189 10.45 -7.36 -11.70
N THR A 190 10.86 -8.59 -11.42
CA THR A 190 11.30 -9.54 -12.45
C THR A 190 10.12 -10.05 -13.28
N GLY A 191 10.28 -10.18 -14.60
CA GLY A 191 9.33 -10.83 -15.50
C GLY A 191 9.48 -12.36 -15.48
N PRO A 192 8.38 -13.15 -15.53
CA PRO A 192 8.43 -14.60 -15.35
C PRO A 192 8.96 -15.38 -16.57
N MET A 193 8.77 -14.88 -17.80
CA MET A 193 9.14 -15.59 -19.02
C MET A 193 10.66 -15.81 -19.08
N GLY A 194 11.06 -17.06 -19.29
CA GLY A 194 12.46 -17.46 -19.38
C GLY A 194 13.18 -17.54 -18.03
N LYS A 195 12.53 -17.16 -16.92
CA LYS A 195 13.06 -17.34 -15.56
C LYS A 195 12.52 -18.60 -14.90
N ILE A 196 11.24 -18.92 -15.14
CA ILE A 196 10.57 -20.12 -14.65
C ILE A 196 9.89 -20.87 -15.80
N PRO A 197 9.61 -22.19 -15.65
CA PRO A 197 8.83 -22.94 -16.63
C PRO A 197 7.41 -22.35 -16.78
N GLN A 198 6.88 -22.35 -17.99
CA GLN A 198 5.49 -21.99 -18.23
C GLN A 198 4.57 -23.09 -17.71
N MET A 199 3.72 -22.78 -16.72
CA MET A 199 2.83 -23.72 -16.03
C MET A 199 1.34 -23.38 -16.20
N GLY A 200 1.02 -22.64 -17.25
CA GLY A 200 -0.32 -22.21 -17.60
C GLY A 200 -0.39 -21.71 -19.05
N PRO A 201 -1.54 -21.18 -19.48
CA PRO A 201 -1.72 -20.67 -20.85
C PRO A 201 -0.86 -19.44 -21.15
N ARG A 202 -0.41 -18.72 -20.12
CA ARG A 202 0.53 -17.60 -20.19
C ARG A 202 1.74 -17.87 -19.27
N PRO A 203 2.91 -17.28 -19.52
CA PRO A 203 4.09 -17.45 -18.64
C PRO A 203 3.90 -16.92 -17.21
N ASP A 204 2.99 -15.98 -17.02
CA ASP A 204 2.64 -15.36 -15.74
C ASP A 204 1.45 -16.04 -15.04
N HIS A 205 0.86 -17.07 -15.65
CA HIS A 205 -0.26 -17.82 -15.09
C HIS A 205 0.17 -19.23 -14.70
N ILE A 206 -0.27 -19.69 -13.55
CA ILE A 206 -0.11 -21.07 -13.10
C ILE A 206 -1.48 -21.66 -12.84
N ASN A 207 -1.75 -22.84 -13.41
CA ASN A 207 -3.04 -23.54 -13.27
C ASN A 207 -2.92 -24.98 -12.78
N ASP A 208 -1.72 -25.56 -12.73
CA ASP A 208 -1.52 -26.93 -12.25
C ASP A 208 -1.55 -26.98 -10.71
N PRO A 209 -2.59 -27.57 -10.08
CA PRO A 209 -2.70 -27.63 -8.62
C PRO A 209 -1.64 -28.52 -7.95
N SER A 210 -0.91 -29.33 -8.72
CA SER A 210 0.13 -30.20 -8.20
C SER A 210 1.51 -29.54 -8.09
N TYR A 211 1.66 -28.31 -8.58
CA TYR A 211 2.95 -27.60 -8.55
C TYR A 211 3.39 -27.24 -7.13
N ASP A 212 4.70 -27.24 -6.87
CA ASP A 212 5.27 -26.71 -5.63
C ASP A 212 5.62 -25.23 -5.82
N PRO A 213 4.97 -24.30 -5.10
CA PRO A 213 5.25 -22.87 -5.22
C PRO A 213 6.71 -22.49 -4.92
N LYS A 214 7.47 -23.32 -4.21
CA LYS A 214 8.91 -23.07 -3.98
C LYS A 214 9.74 -23.16 -5.25
N THR A 215 9.25 -23.84 -6.28
CA THR A 215 9.97 -24.02 -7.55
C THR A 215 10.06 -22.74 -8.39
N ILE A 216 9.25 -21.73 -8.06
CA ILE A 216 9.24 -20.42 -8.74
C ILE A 216 9.89 -19.30 -7.92
N ASP A 217 10.31 -19.57 -6.68
CA ASP A 217 11.05 -18.61 -5.85
C ASP A 217 12.56 -18.81 -6.03
N LEU A 218 13.13 -18.12 -7.03
CA LEU A 218 14.54 -18.28 -7.39
C LEU A 218 15.40 -17.13 -6.81
N PRO A 219 16.65 -17.39 -6.37
CA PRO A 219 17.47 -16.41 -5.64
C PRO A 219 17.75 -15.08 -6.36
N ASN A 220 17.69 -15.06 -7.69
CA ASN A 220 18.03 -13.90 -8.52
C ASN A 220 16.82 -13.07 -8.94
N LEU A 221 15.60 -13.46 -8.55
CA LEU A 221 14.39 -12.72 -8.85
C LEU A 221 14.25 -11.53 -7.89
N LYS A 222 13.70 -10.43 -8.39
CA LYS A 222 13.55 -9.17 -7.65
C LYS A 222 12.09 -8.74 -7.65
N LEU A 223 11.68 -8.09 -6.56
CA LEU A 223 10.41 -7.38 -6.45
C LEU A 223 10.66 -5.87 -6.37
N LEU A 224 10.93 -5.34 -5.17
CA LEU A 224 11.20 -3.91 -4.96
C LEU A 224 12.61 -3.48 -5.44
N GLY A 225 13.56 -4.41 -5.50
CA GLY A 225 14.97 -4.10 -5.78
C GLY A 225 15.69 -3.45 -4.58
N ASP A 226 17.02 -3.45 -4.64
CA ASP A 226 17.85 -3.11 -3.48
C ASP A 226 17.77 -1.62 -3.10
N ARG A 227 17.49 -0.75 -4.09
CA ARG A 227 17.37 0.71 -3.90
C ARG A 227 16.13 1.09 -3.08
N GLN A 228 14.99 0.46 -3.36
CA GLN A 228 13.76 0.69 -2.59
C GLN A 228 13.84 0.05 -1.20
N LEU A 229 14.46 -1.13 -1.07
CA LEU A 229 14.68 -1.75 0.24
C LEU A 229 15.56 -0.87 1.13
N LYS A 230 16.65 -0.31 0.58
CA LYS A 230 17.48 0.67 1.28
C LYS A 230 16.70 1.91 1.69
N PHE A 231 15.87 2.46 0.78
CA PHE A 231 14.99 3.58 1.11
C PHE A 231 14.04 3.25 2.27
N LEU A 232 13.42 2.06 2.28
CA LEU A 232 12.55 1.63 3.36
C LEU A 232 13.30 1.47 4.68
N ASP A 233 14.53 0.97 4.67
CA ASP A 233 15.38 0.88 5.87
C ASP A 233 15.68 2.27 6.46
N GLU A 234 16.03 3.25 5.63
CA GLU A 234 16.24 4.64 6.07
C GLU A 234 14.93 5.26 6.58
N TRP A 235 13.85 5.09 5.83
CA TRP A 235 12.50 5.56 6.19
C TRP A 235 12.01 4.98 7.51
N ASN A 236 12.28 3.71 7.80
CA ASN A 236 11.88 3.05 9.04
C ASN A 236 12.49 3.71 10.30
N THR A 237 13.66 4.32 10.16
CA THR A 237 14.37 4.94 11.28
C THR A 237 14.02 6.42 11.49
N ASP A 238 13.55 7.12 10.44
CA ASP A 238 13.21 8.53 10.50
C ASP A 238 11.71 8.76 10.75
N TRP A 239 11.41 9.17 11.98
CA TRP A 239 10.08 9.53 12.47
C TRP A 239 9.88 11.05 12.61
N SER A 240 10.78 11.86 12.03
CA SER A 240 10.65 13.32 12.09
C SER A 240 9.29 13.76 11.56
N GLY A 241 8.50 14.41 12.43
CA GLY A 241 7.15 14.87 12.10
C GLY A 241 6.12 13.77 11.80
N ALA A 242 6.40 12.50 12.14
CA ALA A 242 5.52 11.37 11.89
C ALA A 242 5.00 10.76 13.19
N GLU A 243 3.69 10.59 13.29
CA GLU A 243 3.00 9.87 14.35
C GLU A 243 2.64 8.46 13.92
N ILE A 244 2.22 8.25 12.67
CA ILE A 244 1.90 6.93 12.09
C ILE A 244 2.57 6.83 10.72
N LYS A 245 2.91 5.61 10.31
CA LYS A 245 3.49 5.29 9.00
C LYS A 245 2.55 4.41 8.18
N ALA A 246 2.55 4.61 6.88
CA ALA A 246 1.81 3.79 5.92
C ALA A 246 2.63 3.62 4.63
N VAL A 247 2.38 2.54 3.89
CA VAL A 247 3.03 2.25 2.61
C VAL A 247 2.00 2.27 1.51
N LEU A 248 2.33 2.93 0.40
CA LEU A 248 1.52 3.08 -0.80
C LEU A 248 2.23 2.39 -1.96
N SER A 249 1.54 1.51 -2.67
CA SER A 249 2.07 0.84 -3.85
C SER A 249 0.97 0.54 -4.87
N GLN A 250 1.33 0.04 -6.04
CA GLN A 250 0.39 -0.26 -7.10
C GLN A 250 -0.44 -1.50 -6.79
N THR A 251 0.19 -2.61 -6.42
CA THR A 251 -0.48 -3.90 -6.27
C THR A 251 -0.20 -4.61 -4.94
N ALA A 252 -1.07 -5.56 -4.60
CA ALA A 252 -1.09 -6.29 -3.35
C ALA A 252 0.10 -7.27 -3.23
N PHE A 253 0.71 -7.36 -2.04
CA PHE A 253 1.77 -8.33 -1.73
C PHE A 253 1.25 -9.76 -1.50
N CYS A 254 0.25 -10.18 -2.28
CA CYS A 254 -0.34 -11.52 -2.25
C CYS A 254 -1.26 -11.75 -3.46
N GLY A 255 -1.49 -13.01 -3.79
CA GLY A 255 -2.52 -13.45 -4.75
C GLY A 255 -3.88 -13.65 -4.09
N ALA A 256 -4.40 -12.63 -3.39
CA ALA A 256 -5.70 -12.71 -2.70
C ALA A 256 -6.91 -12.74 -3.65
N VAL A 257 -6.68 -12.64 -4.96
CA VAL A 257 -7.72 -12.61 -5.98
C VAL A 257 -7.34 -13.61 -7.07
N HIS A 258 -8.15 -14.66 -7.23
CA HIS A 258 -7.77 -15.86 -7.99
C HIS A 258 -8.88 -16.35 -8.92
N MET A 259 -9.95 -15.58 -9.12
CA MET A 259 -10.95 -15.81 -10.16
C MET A 259 -11.03 -14.61 -11.08
N HIS A 260 -10.79 -14.85 -12.36
CA HIS A 260 -10.38 -13.84 -13.33
C HIS A 260 -11.36 -13.79 -14.50
N GLY A 261 -11.93 -12.62 -14.78
CA GLY A 261 -12.79 -12.35 -15.93
C GLY A 261 -14.18 -13.00 -15.89
N SER A 262 -14.36 -14.05 -15.10
CA SER A 262 -15.62 -14.71 -14.80
C SER A 262 -15.58 -15.32 -13.39
N GLU A 263 -16.74 -15.44 -12.76
CA GLU A 263 -16.89 -16.00 -11.41
C GLU A 263 -16.31 -17.41 -11.29
N ASN A 264 -16.38 -18.23 -12.35
CA ASN A 264 -15.82 -19.59 -12.38
C ASN A 264 -14.42 -19.67 -13.02
N GLY A 265 -13.83 -18.53 -13.40
CA GLY A 265 -12.55 -18.44 -14.11
C GLY A 265 -11.35 -18.55 -13.16
N ARG A 266 -11.27 -19.66 -12.42
CA ARG A 266 -10.21 -19.86 -11.40
C ARG A 266 -8.83 -19.94 -12.04
N LEU A 267 -7.95 -19.04 -11.61
CA LEU A 267 -6.52 -19.01 -11.89
C LEU A 267 -5.82 -19.37 -10.58
N LEU A 268 -5.03 -20.45 -10.57
CA LEU A 268 -4.42 -20.89 -9.31
C LEU A 268 -3.44 -19.83 -8.80
N ALA A 269 -2.54 -19.33 -9.64
CA ALA A 269 -1.61 -18.26 -9.28
C ALA A 269 -1.43 -17.25 -10.43
N ASP A 270 -1.47 -15.97 -10.07
CA ASP A 270 -1.17 -14.82 -10.93
C ASP A 270 0.16 -14.21 -10.49
N LEU A 271 1.19 -14.28 -11.33
CA LEU A 271 2.52 -13.73 -11.03
C LEU A 271 2.61 -12.21 -11.22
N ASP A 272 1.54 -11.58 -11.68
CA ASP A 272 1.44 -10.12 -11.79
C ASP A 272 1.25 -9.45 -10.43
N CYS A 273 0.57 -10.09 -9.47
CA CYS A 273 0.49 -9.58 -8.10
C CYS A 273 1.85 -9.60 -7.40
N ASN A 274 2.04 -8.80 -6.36
CA ASN A 274 3.30 -8.78 -5.59
C ASN A 274 3.41 -9.93 -4.58
N GLY A 275 2.61 -10.98 -4.72
CA GLY A 275 2.83 -12.26 -4.03
C GLY A 275 4.05 -13.02 -4.56
N TRP A 276 4.56 -12.65 -5.74
CA TRP A 276 5.74 -13.25 -6.36
C TRP A 276 6.73 -12.17 -6.84
N PRO A 277 8.06 -12.40 -6.77
CA PRO A 277 8.73 -13.55 -6.14
C PRO A 277 8.58 -13.56 -4.62
N GLN A 278 8.40 -14.75 -4.02
CA GLN A 278 8.07 -14.89 -2.59
C GLN A 278 9.16 -14.31 -1.68
N THR A 279 10.44 -14.61 -1.93
CA THR A 279 11.54 -14.01 -1.17
C THR A 279 11.56 -12.48 -1.27
N GLY A 280 11.18 -11.93 -2.44
CA GLY A 280 11.09 -10.47 -2.64
C GLY A 280 9.91 -9.85 -1.89
N ARG A 281 8.77 -10.54 -1.89
CA ARG A 281 7.57 -10.19 -1.12
C ARG A 281 7.86 -10.16 0.38
N ASP A 282 8.47 -11.21 0.91
CA ASP A 282 8.72 -11.33 2.35
C ASP A 282 9.63 -10.21 2.85
N LYS A 283 10.69 -9.88 2.12
CA LYS A 283 11.55 -8.71 2.42
C LYS A 283 10.79 -7.39 2.45
N ALA A 284 9.83 -7.20 1.53
CA ALA A 284 8.99 -6.01 1.52
C ALA A 284 8.10 -5.96 2.76
N LEU A 285 7.43 -7.07 3.09
CA LEU A 285 6.55 -7.16 4.26
C LEU A 285 7.30 -7.03 5.58
N GLU A 286 8.50 -7.58 5.69
CA GLU A 286 9.40 -7.36 6.83
C GLU A 286 9.74 -5.88 6.99
N ALA A 287 10.11 -5.21 5.90
CA ALA A 287 10.43 -3.78 5.91
C ALA A 287 9.24 -2.92 6.34
N ILE A 288 8.02 -3.25 5.88
CA ILE A 288 6.77 -2.58 6.28
C ILE A 288 6.46 -2.85 7.76
N ARG A 289 6.62 -4.11 8.20
CA ARG A 289 6.38 -4.57 9.57
C ARG A 289 7.25 -3.82 10.59
N ARG A 290 8.50 -3.51 10.26
CA ARG A 290 9.45 -2.81 11.17
C ARG A 290 8.96 -1.44 11.65
N SER A 291 8.06 -0.78 10.92
CA SER A 291 7.46 0.50 11.33
C SER A 291 6.01 0.37 11.82
N TRP A 292 5.50 -0.86 11.92
CA TRP A 292 4.08 -1.15 12.17
C TRP A 292 3.15 -0.42 11.19
N ALA A 293 3.60 -0.29 9.94
CA ALA A 293 2.87 0.41 8.89
C ALA A 293 1.79 -0.49 8.27
N VAL A 294 0.67 0.13 7.86
CA VAL A 294 -0.35 -0.50 7.01
C VAL A 294 0.04 -0.31 5.53
N HIS A 295 -0.35 -1.25 4.68
CA HIS A 295 -0.17 -1.18 3.23
C HIS A 295 -1.48 -0.84 2.51
N LEU A 296 -1.46 0.16 1.62
CA LEU A 296 -2.58 0.57 0.78
C LEU A 296 -2.17 0.42 -0.70
N CYS A 297 -3.01 -0.24 -1.50
CA CYS A 297 -2.75 -0.50 -2.92
C CYS A 297 -4.04 -0.62 -3.76
N GLY A 298 -3.89 -0.90 -5.06
CA GLY A 298 -4.93 -1.06 -6.07
C GLY A 298 -4.75 -2.31 -6.96
N ASP A 299 -4.84 -2.14 -8.28
CA ASP A 299 -4.66 -3.14 -9.37
C ASP A 299 -5.68 -4.29 -9.43
N GLN A 300 -5.98 -4.96 -8.32
CA GLN A 300 -6.65 -6.26 -8.35
C GLN A 300 -8.16 -6.23 -8.65
N HIS A 301 -8.76 -5.06 -8.88
CA HIS A 301 -10.19 -4.88 -9.22
C HIS A 301 -11.21 -5.50 -8.24
N LEU A 302 -10.76 -5.93 -7.07
CA LEU A 302 -11.57 -6.48 -5.99
C LEU A 302 -11.07 -5.87 -4.69
N ALA A 303 -11.97 -5.25 -3.93
CA ALA A 303 -11.60 -4.77 -2.61
C ALA A 303 -11.34 -5.95 -1.69
N VAL A 304 -10.15 -5.99 -1.08
CA VAL A 304 -9.80 -6.98 -0.06
C VAL A 304 -9.02 -6.33 1.08
N VAL A 305 -9.31 -6.77 2.30
CA VAL A 305 -8.43 -6.55 3.46
C VAL A 305 -7.82 -7.89 3.83
N VAL A 306 -6.50 -7.95 3.81
CA VAL A 306 -5.75 -9.14 4.20
C VAL A 306 -4.83 -8.79 5.36
N LYS A 307 -4.63 -9.74 6.26
CA LYS A 307 -3.51 -9.72 7.18
C LYS A 307 -2.44 -10.65 6.63
N HIS A 308 -1.29 -10.10 6.26
CA HIS A 308 -0.22 -10.87 5.64
C HIS A 308 0.42 -11.81 6.67
N GLY A 309 0.84 -12.99 6.20
CA GLY A 309 1.77 -13.86 6.91
C GLY A 309 3.11 -13.95 6.17
N ILE A 310 4.19 -13.99 6.93
CA ILE A 310 5.59 -14.13 6.52
C ILE A 310 6.05 -15.52 6.98
N ASP A 311 6.34 -15.70 8.28
CA ASP A 311 6.72 -16.99 8.86
C ASP A 311 5.48 -17.81 9.25
N GLU A 312 4.51 -17.14 9.88
CA GLU A 312 3.25 -17.72 10.34
C GLU A 312 2.04 -16.98 9.75
N PHE A 313 0.83 -17.46 10.04
CA PHE A 313 -0.37 -16.69 9.71
C PHE A 313 -0.45 -15.44 10.58
N SER A 314 -0.83 -14.33 9.95
CA SER A 314 -1.08 -13.04 10.59
C SER A 314 0.10 -12.35 11.28
N ASP A 315 1.35 -12.71 10.96
CA ASP A 315 2.57 -12.11 11.54
C ASP A 315 3.26 -11.04 10.64
N GLY A 316 2.58 -10.58 9.59
CA GLY A 316 2.97 -9.46 8.74
C GLY A 316 1.97 -8.31 8.82
N PRO A 317 2.12 -7.20 8.08
CA PRO A 317 1.23 -6.03 8.14
C PRO A 317 -0.18 -6.31 7.58
N TYR A 318 -1.14 -5.45 7.91
CA TYR A 318 -2.42 -5.40 7.19
C TYR A 318 -2.22 -4.75 5.82
N GLY A 319 -2.87 -5.30 4.80
CA GLY A 319 -2.96 -4.76 3.45
C GLY A 319 -4.41 -4.46 3.07
N PHE A 320 -4.66 -3.30 2.47
CA PHE A 320 -5.95 -2.94 1.89
C PHE A 320 -5.78 -2.62 0.40
N THR A 321 -6.36 -3.49 -0.43
CA THR A 321 -6.51 -3.27 -1.86
C THR A 321 -7.84 -2.57 -2.11
N SER A 322 -7.81 -1.37 -2.68
CA SER A 322 -9.04 -0.65 -3.04
C SER A 322 -9.80 -1.37 -4.15
N PRO A 323 -11.14 -1.25 -4.21
CA PRO A 323 -11.88 -1.64 -5.41
C PRO A 323 -11.44 -0.76 -6.58
N ALA A 324 -11.71 -1.23 -7.80
CA ALA A 324 -11.61 -0.36 -8.97
C ALA A 324 -12.63 0.77 -8.88
N LEU A 325 -12.24 2.00 -9.22
CA LEU A 325 -13.13 3.16 -9.34
C LEU A 325 -14.29 2.88 -10.30
N VAL A 326 -13.99 2.19 -11.40
CA VAL A 326 -14.96 1.71 -12.38
C VAL A 326 -14.51 0.36 -12.90
N ASN A 327 -15.27 -0.69 -12.60
CA ASN A 327 -14.90 -2.06 -12.95
C ASN A 327 -15.63 -2.58 -14.20
N THR A 328 -15.30 -2.05 -15.38
CA THR A 328 -15.93 -2.49 -16.66
C THR A 328 -15.03 -3.35 -17.55
N ILE A 329 -13.80 -3.61 -17.15
CA ILE A 329 -12.81 -4.33 -17.97
C ILE A 329 -12.66 -5.77 -17.50
N TYR A 330 -12.47 -5.97 -16.20
CA TYR A 330 -12.03 -7.25 -15.66
C TYR A 330 -12.57 -7.47 -14.25
N GLY A 331 -13.71 -8.17 -14.15
CA GLY A 331 -14.24 -8.60 -12.86
C GLY A 331 -13.32 -9.64 -12.23
N ARG A 332 -13.14 -9.56 -10.91
CA ARG A 332 -12.45 -10.58 -10.14
C ARG A 332 -13.25 -10.94 -8.87
N TRP A 333 -13.01 -12.15 -8.34
CA TRP A 333 -13.72 -12.69 -7.18
C TRP A 333 -12.77 -13.41 -6.21
N TRP A 334 -13.22 -13.53 -4.97
CA TRP A 334 -12.63 -14.35 -3.91
C TRP A 334 -13.64 -15.38 -3.38
N HIS A 335 -13.27 -16.65 -3.42
CA HIS A 335 -13.84 -17.72 -2.60
C HIS A 335 -12.93 -18.96 -2.65
N PRO A 336 -12.76 -19.67 -1.53
CA PRO A 336 -12.02 -20.93 -1.49
C PRO A 336 -12.76 -22.00 -2.29
N GLU A 337 -12.02 -23.04 -2.68
CA GLU A 337 -12.56 -24.11 -3.52
C GLU A 337 -13.64 -24.94 -2.81
N ASP A 338 -13.52 -25.11 -1.49
CA ASP A 338 -14.52 -25.82 -0.68
C ASP A 338 -15.64 -24.92 -0.15
N GLU A 339 -15.61 -23.63 -0.50
CA GLU A 339 -16.55 -22.59 -0.09
C GLU A 339 -16.75 -22.47 1.43
N LYS A 340 -15.73 -22.82 2.23
CA LYS A 340 -15.76 -22.73 3.70
C LYS A 340 -14.89 -21.60 4.25
N PRO A 341 -15.16 -21.11 5.47
CA PRO A 341 -14.20 -20.27 6.16
C PRO A 341 -12.88 -21.02 6.39
N GLY A 342 -11.78 -20.28 6.35
CA GLY A 342 -10.48 -20.80 6.78
C GLY A 342 -10.42 -20.92 8.31
N PRO A 343 -9.35 -21.52 8.86
CA PRO A 343 -9.06 -21.42 10.29
C PRO A 343 -9.05 -19.96 10.77
N ASN A 344 -9.38 -19.71 12.04
CA ASN A 344 -9.41 -18.36 12.62
C ASN A 344 -10.24 -17.34 11.80
N PRO A 345 -11.49 -17.65 11.41
CA PRO A 345 -12.32 -16.72 10.66
C PRO A 345 -12.60 -15.46 11.48
N VAL A 346 -12.90 -14.35 10.78
CA VAL A 346 -13.23 -13.10 11.46
C VAL A 346 -14.54 -13.28 12.24
N ALA A 347 -14.45 -13.19 13.55
CA ALA A 347 -15.57 -13.45 14.45
C ALA A 347 -16.74 -12.51 14.15
N GLY A 348 -17.93 -13.08 13.93
CA GLY A 348 -19.15 -12.31 13.64
C GLY A 348 -19.19 -11.66 12.26
N SER A 349 -18.23 -11.95 11.36
CA SER A 349 -18.24 -11.40 10.00
C SER A 349 -19.47 -11.89 9.21
N PRO A 350 -20.12 -11.01 8.43
CA PRO A 350 -21.17 -11.42 7.49
C PRO A 350 -20.60 -12.15 6.26
N LEU A 351 -19.27 -12.18 6.10
CA LEU A 351 -18.60 -12.78 4.96
C LEU A 351 -18.23 -14.25 5.26
N PRO A 352 -18.70 -15.22 4.46
CA PRO A 352 -18.52 -16.65 4.75
C PRO A 352 -17.07 -17.15 4.59
N TRP A 353 -16.24 -16.45 3.82
CA TRP A 353 -14.92 -16.94 3.41
C TRP A 353 -13.76 -16.13 4.01
N THR A 354 -13.87 -15.81 5.29
CA THR A 354 -12.78 -15.20 6.07
C THR A 354 -11.94 -16.26 6.78
N GLY A 355 -10.75 -15.87 7.24
CA GLY A 355 -9.82 -16.75 7.96
C GLY A 355 -8.51 -17.00 7.20
N ASP A 356 -7.76 -18.00 7.64
CA ASP A 356 -6.40 -18.31 7.19
C ASP A 356 -6.41 -19.17 5.92
N PHE A 357 -5.72 -18.71 4.88
CA PHE A 357 -5.58 -19.39 3.59
C PHE A 357 -4.16 -19.27 3.03
N LYS A 358 -3.78 -20.22 2.19
CA LYS A 358 -2.62 -20.01 1.32
C LYS A 358 -3.13 -19.53 -0.03
N ASP A 359 -2.52 -18.46 -0.54
CA ASP A 359 -2.76 -18.09 -1.94
C ASP A 359 -2.13 -19.12 -2.88
N GLY A 360 -2.37 -18.95 -4.18
CA GLY A 360 -1.79 -19.79 -5.22
C GLY A 360 -0.30 -19.98 -5.13
N LEU A 361 0.42 -18.98 -4.62
CA LEU A 361 1.88 -18.89 -4.56
C LEU A 361 2.44 -19.46 -3.24
N GLY A 362 1.56 -20.04 -2.42
CA GLY A 362 1.90 -20.62 -1.12
C GLY A 362 2.06 -19.59 0.00
N ASN A 363 1.80 -18.31 -0.27
CA ASN A 363 1.90 -17.26 0.73
C ASN A 363 0.76 -17.38 1.73
N ARG A 364 1.06 -17.14 3.01
CA ARG A 364 0.05 -17.10 4.06
C ARG A 364 -0.71 -15.78 4.00
N ILE A 365 -2.03 -15.85 3.91
CA ILE A 365 -2.94 -14.72 4.03
C ILE A 365 -4.03 -15.05 5.05
N SER A 366 -4.38 -14.11 5.91
CA SER A 366 -5.63 -14.17 6.66
C SER A 366 -6.60 -13.20 6.00
N MET A 367 -7.62 -13.73 5.35
CA MET A 367 -8.64 -12.94 4.65
C MET A 367 -9.57 -12.31 5.68
N MET A 368 -9.57 -10.98 5.72
CA MET A 368 -10.35 -10.22 6.71
C MET A 368 -11.68 -9.72 6.14
N ALA A 369 -11.65 -9.18 4.92
CA ALA A 369 -12.84 -8.74 4.20
C ALA A 369 -12.60 -8.78 2.68
N TYR A 370 -13.67 -8.95 1.91
CA TYR A 370 -13.66 -8.95 0.44
C TYR A 370 -15.01 -8.47 -0.11
N ALA A 371 -15.03 -7.86 -1.30
CA ALA A 371 -16.25 -7.30 -1.91
C ALA A 371 -16.56 -7.92 -3.29
N ASN A 372 -16.95 -9.20 -3.31
CA ASN A 372 -17.28 -9.87 -4.57
C ASN A 372 -18.43 -9.16 -5.32
N PRO A 373 -18.31 -8.95 -6.64
CA PRO A 373 -19.38 -8.36 -7.42
C PRO A 373 -20.54 -9.36 -7.60
N PRO A 374 -21.78 -9.03 -7.18
CA PRO A 374 -22.91 -9.93 -7.35
C PRO A 374 -23.29 -10.16 -8.82
N ASN A 375 -23.15 -9.13 -9.66
CA ASN A 375 -23.47 -9.21 -11.09
C ASN A 375 -22.70 -8.17 -11.89
N VAL A 376 -21.63 -8.59 -12.55
CA VAL A 376 -20.79 -7.70 -13.38
C VAL A 376 -21.50 -7.08 -14.60
N LYS A 377 -22.65 -7.61 -15.00
CA LYS A 377 -23.44 -7.05 -16.11
C LYS A 377 -24.26 -5.84 -15.66
N ASP A 378 -24.66 -5.79 -14.40
CA ASP A 378 -25.37 -4.65 -13.80
C ASP A 378 -24.34 -3.65 -13.28
N GLU A 379 -24.42 -2.40 -13.75
CA GLU A 379 -23.49 -1.34 -13.36
C GLU A 379 -23.50 -1.08 -11.85
N MET A 380 -24.63 -1.27 -11.16
CA MET A 380 -24.72 -1.04 -9.72
C MET A 380 -24.15 -2.19 -8.88
N GLN A 381 -23.76 -3.31 -9.51
CA GLN A 381 -23.36 -4.55 -8.84
C GLN A 381 -21.97 -5.06 -9.28
N ARG A 382 -21.12 -4.18 -9.81
CA ARG A 382 -19.77 -4.53 -10.32
C ARG A 382 -18.68 -4.56 -9.25
N GLY A 383 -19.03 -4.30 -7.98
CA GLY A 383 -18.04 -4.22 -6.90
C GLY A 383 -17.04 -3.07 -7.05
N ASP A 384 -17.37 -2.07 -7.89
CA ASP A 384 -16.58 -0.85 -8.07
C ASP A 384 -16.90 0.19 -7.00
N GLY A 385 -15.95 1.10 -6.76
CA GLY A 385 -16.07 2.06 -5.68
C GLY A 385 -14.73 2.69 -5.28
N TYR A 386 -14.58 3.00 -4.00
CA TYR A 386 -13.36 3.58 -3.45
C TYR A 386 -13.19 3.24 -1.97
N GLY A 387 -11.96 3.32 -1.48
CA GLY A 387 -11.64 3.14 -0.06
C GLY A 387 -11.44 4.47 0.66
N LEU A 388 -11.74 4.51 1.96
CA LEU A 388 -11.21 5.53 2.87
C LEU A 388 -10.44 4.86 4.01
N VAL A 389 -9.33 5.47 4.42
CA VAL A 389 -8.57 5.02 5.59
C VAL A 389 -8.38 6.19 6.54
N ARG A 390 -8.82 6.01 7.77
CA ARG A 390 -8.76 7.02 8.84
C ARG A 390 -7.71 6.61 9.85
N PHE A 391 -6.75 7.49 10.07
CA PHE A 391 -5.66 7.31 11.01
C PHE A 391 -5.88 8.20 12.23
N ASN A 392 -6.26 7.60 13.36
CA ASN A 392 -6.36 8.31 14.62
C ASN A 392 -4.99 8.32 15.31
N LYS A 393 -4.39 9.51 15.42
CA LYS A 393 -3.04 9.66 16.00
C LYS A 393 -3.00 9.43 17.50
N LYS A 394 -4.12 9.65 18.19
CA LYS A 394 -4.21 9.62 19.65
C LYS A 394 -4.12 8.20 20.20
N ASP A 395 -4.88 7.28 19.64
CA ASP A 395 -4.91 5.88 20.09
C ASP A 395 -4.24 4.91 19.10
N GLY A 396 -3.82 5.40 17.92
CA GLY A 396 -3.20 4.58 16.88
C GLY A 396 -4.19 3.66 16.18
N THR A 397 -5.49 3.91 16.26
CA THR A 397 -6.48 3.16 15.49
C THR A 397 -6.45 3.54 14.01
N ILE A 398 -6.56 2.53 13.15
CA ILE A 398 -6.68 2.64 11.71
C ILE A 398 -8.04 2.06 11.34
N ARG A 399 -8.94 2.92 10.86
CA ARG A 399 -10.26 2.50 10.37
C ARG A 399 -10.27 2.47 8.85
N ILE A 400 -10.54 1.31 8.30
CA ILE A 400 -10.59 1.03 6.87
C ILE A 400 -12.07 0.95 6.46
N GLU A 401 -12.43 1.74 5.45
CA GLU A 401 -13.78 1.85 4.90
C GLU A 401 -13.74 1.52 3.41
N CYS A 402 -14.80 0.92 2.89
CA CYS A 402 -14.91 0.56 1.48
C CYS A 402 -16.32 0.82 0.97
N TRP A 403 -16.44 1.76 0.04
CA TRP A 403 -17.70 2.34 -0.40
C TRP A 403 -18.01 1.94 -1.85
N PRO A 404 -19.17 1.32 -2.13
CA PRO A 404 -19.64 1.10 -3.49
C PRO A 404 -19.75 2.40 -4.27
N ARG A 405 -19.53 2.37 -5.59
CA ARG A 405 -19.61 3.54 -6.48
C ARG A 405 -20.93 4.31 -6.34
N PHE A 406 -22.05 3.61 -6.19
CA PHE A 406 -23.41 4.18 -6.11
C PHE A 406 -23.96 4.31 -4.69
N SER A 407 -23.10 4.22 -3.68
CA SER A 407 -23.47 4.43 -2.28
C SER A 407 -23.81 5.89 -1.97
N ASP A 408 -24.62 6.12 -0.94
CA ASP A 408 -24.85 7.46 -0.38
C ASP A 408 -24.25 7.57 1.03
N SER A 409 -23.04 8.12 1.12
CA SER A 409 -22.32 8.28 2.39
C SER A 409 -23.06 9.08 3.46
N SER A 410 -24.12 9.84 3.11
CA SER A 410 -24.94 10.55 4.09
C SER A 410 -25.79 9.63 4.97
N LYS A 411 -26.03 8.38 4.54
CA LYS A 411 -26.81 7.39 5.30
C LYS A 411 -25.96 6.55 6.26
N GLY A 412 -24.65 6.83 6.34
CA GLY A 412 -23.73 6.22 7.29
C GLY A 412 -23.18 4.86 6.84
N ASP A 413 -22.61 4.12 7.80
CA ASP A 413 -21.80 2.92 7.55
C ASP A 413 -22.53 1.76 6.87
N ALA A 414 -23.86 1.73 6.94
CA ALA A 414 -24.68 0.68 6.31
C ALA A 414 -24.61 0.68 4.77
N GLU A 415 -24.10 1.77 4.16
CA GLU A 415 -23.93 1.88 2.72
C GLU A 415 -22.57 1.37 2.22
N GLN A 416 -21.68 0.96 3.12
CA GLN A 416 -20.40 0.34 2.76
C GLN A 416 -20.61 -1.10 2.27
N PHE A 417 -19.58 -1.68 1.62
CA PHE A 417 -19.60 -3.11 1.33
C PHE A 417 -19.68 -3.93 2.62
N SER A 418 -20.37 -5.08 2.56
CA SER A 418 -20.45 -6.03 3.68
C SER A 418 -19.06 -6.40 4.21
N GLY A 419 -18.88 -6.36 5.53
CA GLY A 419 -17.59 -6.61 6.19
C GLY A 419 -16.79 -5.35 6.52
N TRP A 420 -17.17 -4.20 5.96
CA TRP A 420 -16.66 -2.88 6.35
C TRP A 420 -17.70 -2.12 7.19
N PRO A 421 -17.27 -1.12 7.98
CA PRO A 421 -15.89 -0.70 8.24
C PRO A 421 -15.12 -1.70 9.10
N MET A 422 -13.80 -1.76 8.91
CA MET A 422 -12.87 -2.51 9.76
C MET A 422 -12.02 -1.55 10.59
N THR A 423 -11.66 -1.94 11.81
CA THR A 423 -10.74 -1.14 12.65
C THR A 423 -9.65 -2.03 13.22
N VAL A 424 -8.40 -1.61 13.08
CA VAL A 424 -7.20 -2.27 13.62
C VAL A 424 -6.38 -1.25 14.40
N ASN A 425 -5.45 -1.69 15.24
CA ASN A 425 -4.44 -0.81 15.82
C ASN A 425 -3.14 -0.88 15.01
N VAL A 426 -2.38 0.22 14.95
CA VAL A 426 -1.03 0.24 14.36
C VAL A 426 -0.17 -0.92 14.85
N ARG A 427 -0.21 -1.25 16.15
CA ARG A 427 0.56 -2.35 16.74
C ARG A 427 0.24 -3.71 16.14
N ASP A 428 -0.99 -3.89 15.69
CA ASP A 428 -1.42 -5.14 15.12
C ASP A 428 -0.68 -5.42 13.81
N ASN A 429 -0.05 -4.42 13.16
CA ASN A 429 0.80 -4.58 11.97
C ASN A 429 2.09 -5.40 12.19
N ASP A 430 2.48 -5.68 13.44
CA ASP A 430 3.53 -6.68 13.72
C ASP A 430 2.97 -8.10 13.66
N GLY A 431 1.92 -8.36 14.45
CA GLY A 431 1.22 -9.65 14.47
C GLY A 431 1.99 -10.85 15.04
N ARG A 432 3.34 -10.78 15.13
CA ARG A 432 4.15 -11.83 15.76
C ARG A 432 3.76 -12.01 17.23
N LYS A 433 3.77 -13.27 17.67
CA LYS A 433 3.54 -13.63 19.08
C LYS A 433 4.82 -13.41 19.89
N ALA A 434 4.77 -12.53 20.88
CA ALA A 434 5.92 -12.27 21.75
C ALA A 434 6.33 -13.53 22.53
N THR A 435 7.62 -13.86 22.50
CA THR A 435 8.23 -14.93 23.31
C THR A 435 8.73 -14.41 24.65
N GLY A 436 8.92 -13.10 24.76
CA GLY A 436 9.27 -12.39 25.98
C GLY A 436 9.18 -10.88 25.81
N TYR A 437 9.56 -10.16 26.86
CA TYR A 437 9.43 -8.72 26.97
C TYR A 437 10.69 -8.10 27.56
N LEU A 438 11.11 -6.97 27.01
CA LEU A 438 12.19 -6.14 27.58
C LEU A 438 11.65 -5.25 28.71
N PRO A 439 12.49 -4.58 29.52
CA PRO A 439 12.03 -3.72 30.60
C PRO A 439 11.02 -2.68 30.11
N THR A 440 9.98 -2.42 30.91
CA THR A 440 9.04 -1.32 30.64
C THR A 440 9.79 0.00 30.67
N LEU A 441 9.78 0.69 29.54
CA LEU A 441 10.45 1.95 29.33
C LEU A 441 9.53 3.11 29.70
N THR A 442 10.06 4.12 30.38
CA THR A 442 9.37 5.39 30.68
C THR A 442 10.33 6.55 30.42
N CYS A 443 9.89 7.52 29.62
CA CYS A 443 10.68 8.72 29.32
C CYS A 443 10.20 9.89 30.18
N SER A 444 11.08 10.51 30.97
CA SER A 444 10.67 11.61 31.85
C SER A 444 10.67 12.99 31.21
N ASN A 445 11.24 13.15 30.01
CA ASN A 445 11.36 14.44 29.32
C ASN A 445 10.80 14.46 27.88
N ALA A 446 10.03 13.44 27.47
CA ALA A 446 9.31 13.41 26.19
C ALA A 446 8.06 12.52 26.26
N GLU A 447 6.96 12.96 25.64
CA GLU A 447 5.69 12.21 25.65
C GLU A 447 5.68 11.03 24.65
N HIS A 448 6.27 11.23 23.46
CA HIS A 448 6.23 10.25 22.37
C HIS A 448 7.62 9.92 21.82
N PRO A 449 8.50 9.28 22.61
CA PRO A 449 9.83 8.88 22.13
C PRO A 449 9.73 7.81 21.04
N VAL A 450 10.72 7.80 20.15
CA VAL A 450 10.98 6.70 19.21
C VAL A 450 11.80 5.63 19.94
N VAL A 451 11.40 4.37 19.79
CA VAL A 451 12.10 3.20 20.34
C VAL A 451 12.43 2.24 19.20
N GLN A 452 13.69 1.80 19.14
CA GLN A 452 14.16 0.74 18.26
C GLN A 452 14.64 -0.43 19.11
N VAL A 453 14.30 -1.64 18.67
CA VAL A 453 14.80 -2.90 19.24
C VAL A 453 15.53 -3.68 18.17
N THR A 454 16.75 -4.10 18.48
CA THR A 454 17.61 -4.90 17.61
C THR A 454 17.96 -6.21 18.30
N ASP A 455 17.81 -7.32 17.58
CA ASP A 455 18.31 -8.64 18.00
C ASP A 455 19.83 -8.71 17.75
N GLU A 456 20.61 -8.87 18.81
CA GLU A 456 22.07 -8.85 18.72
C GLU A 456 22.63 -10.14 18.10
N SER A 457 21.85 -11.22 18.08
CA SER A 457 22.30 -12.51 17.55
C SER A 457 22.47 -12.52 16.03
N ASN A 458 21.69 -11.69 15.32
CA ASN A 458 21.68 -11.60 13.87
C ASN A 458 21.79 -10.15 13.34
N GLY A 459 21.75 -9.14 14.22
CA GLY A 459 21.78 -7.72 13.87
C GLY A 459 20.46 -7.19 13.30
N GLU A 460 19.38 -7.96 13.37
CA GLU A 460 18.09 -7.58 12.81
C GLU A 460 17.42 -6.50 13.66
N VAL A 461 17.03 -5.39 13.02
CA VAL A 461 16.10 -4.43 13.61
C VAL A 461 14.70 -5.06 13.60
N LEU A 462 14.20 -5.43 14.78
CA LEU A 462 12.87 -6.03 14.92
C LEU A 462 11.77 -5.03 14.58
N TYR A 463 11.93 -3.79 15.07
CA TYR A 463 11.08 -2.65 14.77
C TYR A 463 11.72 -1.33 15.24
N THR A 464 11.25 -0.22 14.68
CA THR A 464 11.49 1.16 15.15
C THR A 464 10.17 1.91 15.13
N VAL A 465 9.69 2.34 16.29
CA VAL A 465 8.30 2.83 16.45
C VAL A 465 8.21 4.06 17.35
N ARG A 466 7.28 4.96 17.05
CA ARG A 466 6.89 6.03 17.98
C ARG A 466 5.95 5.48 19.06
N VAL A 467 6.37 5.63 20.31
CA VAL A 467 5.59 5.26 21.49
C VAL A 467 4.50 6.30 21.72
N ARG A 468 3.26 5.86 21.94
CA ARG A 468 2.10 6.76 22.13
C ARG A 468 1.70 6.90 23.60
N GLU A 469 2.00 5.91 24.41
CA GLU A 469 1.68 5.89 25.84
C GLU A 469 2.83 6.39 26.70
N GLN A 470 2.54 6.75 27.95
CA GLN A 470 3.54 7.16 28.93
C GLN A 470 4.60 6.08 29.20
N SER A 471 4.27 4.81 28.98
CA SER A 471 5.18 3.69 29.16
C SER A 471 5.03 2.66 28.05
N PHE A 472 6.13 2.08 27.63
CA PHE A 472 6.16 1.06 26.58
C PHE A 472 6.96 -0.16 27.04
N THR A 473 6.38 -1.35 26.92
CA THR A 473 7.07 -2.61 27.20
C THR A 473 7.40 -3.28 25.88
N PRO A 474 8.67 -3.25 25.42
CA PRO A 474 9.00 -3.75 24.08
C PRO A 474 8.80 -5.27 24.00
N PRO A 475 7.91 -5.78 23.13
CA PRO A 475 7.83 -7.22 22.85
C PRO A 475 9.04 -7.67 22.04
N VAL A 476 9.46 -8.92 22.24
CA VAL A 476 10.49 -9.58 21.43
C VAL A 476 10.09 -11.01 21.08
N TYR A 477 10.75 -11.56 20.07
CA TYR A 477 10.29 -12.76 19.35
C TYR A 477 11.35 -13.86 19.28
N SER A 478 12.47 -13.69 19.99
CA SER A 478 13.58 -14.64 20.08
C SER A 478 14.12 -14.66 21.52
N ALA A 479 15.15 -15.47 21.79
CA ALA A 479 15.77 -15.55 23.10
C ALA A 479 16.70 -14.35 23.42
N GLY A 480 17.07 -13.54 22.43
CA GLY A 480 18.01 -12.42 22.59
C GLY A 480 19.49 -12.83 22.57
N PRO A 481 20.40 -11.96 23.05
CA PRO A 481 20.14 -10.67 23.71
C PRO A 481 19.72 -9.54 22.75
N PHE A 482 19.25 -8.41 23.30
CA PHE A 482 18.75 -7.28 22.54
C PHE A 482 19.40 -5.94 22.90
N THR A 483 19.53 -5.08 21.89
CA THR A 483 19.85 -3.66 22.02
C THR A 483 18.59 -2.80 21.93
N ILE A 484 18.47 -1.82 22.83
CA ILE A 484 17.39 -0.82 22.85
C ILE A 484 18.01 0.55 22.53
N ARG A 485 17.49 1.20 21.48
CA ARG A 485 17.80 2.59 21.13
C ARG A 485 16.56 3.45 21.25
N VAL A 486 16.75 4.70 21.64
CA VAL A 486 15.69 5.69 21.86
C VAL A 486 16.06 7.03 21.24
N GLY A 487 15.08 7.88 21.00
CA GLY A 487 15.30 9.28 20.61
C GLY A 487 14.00 10.02 20.37
N LYS A 488 14.09 11.29 19.97
CA LYS A 488 12.90 12.13 19.72
C LYS A 488 12.23 11.76 18.39
N ASP A 489 13.02 11.79 17.33
CA ASP A 489 12.54 11.61 15.94
C ASP A 489 13.29 10.50 15.20
N ALA A 490 14.30 9.89 15.84
CA ALA A 490 15.08 8.77 15.34
C ALA A 490 15.71 8.01 16.52
N PRO A 491 16.11 6.73 16.39
CA PRO A 491 16.75 5.95 17.46
C PRO A 491 18.23 6.36 17.69
N SER A 492 18.47 7.62 18.04
CA SER A 492 19.80 8.27 18.07
C SER A 492 20.63 7.97 19.32
N GLN A 493 20.03 7.48 20.39
CA GLN A 493 20.67 7.20 21.67
C GLN A 493 20.56 5.72 22.03
N GLU A 494 21.68 5.05 22.24
CA GLU A 494 21.67 3.71 22.84
C GLU A 494 21.28 3.81 24.31
N LEU A 495 20.20 3.12 24.68
CA LEU A 495 19.71 3.05 26.05
C LEU A 495 20.31 1.86 26.79
N ALA A 496 20.43 0.72 26.11
CA ALA A 496 21.05 -0.49 26.63
C ALA A 496 21.37 -1.50 25.52
N ASN A 497 22.34 -2.37 25.79
CA ASN A 497 22.69 -3.56 25.03
C ASN A 497 22.76 -4.78 25.96
N GLY A 498 22.81 -5.98 25.42
CA GLY A 498 22.87 -7.23 26.18
C GLY A 498 21.61 -7.49 27.01
N VAL A 499 20.45 -6.96 26.61
CA VAL A 499 19.22 -7.05 27.41
C VAL A 499 18.53 -8.38 27.15
N GLU A 500 18.39 -9.19 28.20
CA GLU A 500 17.71 -10.48 28.16
C GLU A 500 16.18 -10.33 28.35
N PRO A 501 15.36 -11.08 27.59
CA PRO A 501 13.91 -11.02 27.69
C PRO A 501 13.38 -11.67 28.97
N GLN A 502 12.29 -11.10 29.49
CA GLN A 502 11.53 -11.64 30.61
C GLN A 502 10.22 -12.25 30.10
N LYS A 503 9.79 -13.39 30.67
CA LYS A 503 8.51 -14.01 30.29
C LYS A 503 7.29 -13.19 30.72
N GLN A 504 7.40 -12.48 31.84
CA GLN A 504 6.30 -11.71 32.40
C GLN A 504 6.35 -10.26 31.92
N LEU A 505 5.22 -9.78 31.38
CA LEU A 505 5.04 -8.39 30.97
C LEU A 505 5.25 -7.46 32.18
N GLY A 506 6.10 -6.46 32.01
CA GLY A 506 6.37 -5.45 33.05
C GLY A 506 7.14 -5.95 34.28
N ALA A 507 7.85 -7.08 34.16
CA ALA A 507 8.66 -7.63 35.24
C ALA A 507 9.76 -6.67 35.74
N THR A 508 10.31 -5.86 34.84
CA THR A 508 11.32 -4.85 35.15
C THR A 508 10.94 -3.52 34.51
N LYS A 509 11.42 -2.43 35.09
CA LYS A 509 11.16 -1.06 34.61
C LYS A 509 12.48 -0.33 34.41
N ARG A 510 12.51 0.57 33.43
CA ARG A 510 13.66 1.43 33.14
C ARG A 510 13.19 2.83 32.78
N GLU A 511 13.58 3.79 33.60
CA GLU A 511 13.38 5.20 33.30
C GLU A 511 14.57 5.75 32.52
N PHE A 512 14.32 6.66 31.58
CA PHE A 512 15.36 7.31 30.79
C PHE A 512 15.00 8.75 30.42
N GLN A 513 16.01 9.50 30.01
CA GLN A 513 15.87 10.83 29.43
C GLN A 513 16.51 10.86 28.05
N LEU A 514 15.85 11.54 27.12
CA LEU A 514 16.40 11.86 25.82
C LEU A 514 17.43 12.98 25.95
N LYS A 515 18.57 12.79 25.29
CA LYS A 515 19.66 13.78 25.21
C LYS A 515 19.38 14.91 24.24
#